data_AF-A0A4U9CT43-F1
#
_entry.id   AF-A0A4U9CT43-F1
#
_cell.length_a   1.000
_cell.length_b   1.000
_cell.length_c   1.000
_cell.angle_alpha   90.00
_cell.angle_beta   90.00
_cell.angle_gamma   90.00
#
_symmetry.space_group_name_H-M   'P 1'
#
loop_
_entity.id
_entity.type
_entity.pdbx_description
1 polymer ?
#
loop_
_entity_poly.entity_id
_entity_poly.type
_entity_poly.pdbx_seq_one_letter_code
_entity_poly.pdbx_strand_id
1 'polypeptide(L)'
;MNVYRGWEIYEEGIYDILINLRDNYGNIPCYISENGMGVENETRFIADDGQVKDHYRIDFIREHLKWVHRAISEGSQCQGYHLWTFIDNWSWDECLQKPIWFH
;
A
#
# COMPACT_ATOMS: atom_id res chain seq x y z
N MET A 1 -12.46 5.26 -1.18
CA MET A 1 -12.93 4.43 -0.04
C MET A 1 -12.89 2.96 -0.45
N ASN A 2 -12.18 2.11 0.29
CA ASN A 2 -12.20 0.66 0.09
C ASN A 2 -13.50 0.11 0.70
N VAL A 3 -14.48 -0.19 -0.16
CA VAL A 3 -15.82 -0.67 0.25
C VAL A 3 -15.82 -2.05 0.91
N TYR A 4 -14.72 -2.81 0.79
CA TYR A 4 -14.58 -4.15 1.40
C TYR A 4 -13.99 -4.08 2.81
N ARG A 5 -13.17 -3.07 3.10
CA ARG A 5 -12.55 -2.88 4.43
C ARG A 5 -13.12 -1.70 5.23
N GLY A 6 -13.97 -0.86 4.62
CA GLY A 6 -14.47 0.36 5.24
C GLY A 6 -13.38 1.42 5.44
N TRP A 7 -12.23 1.28 4.78
CA TRP A 7 -11.10 2.20 4.92
C TRP A 7 -11.26 3.38 3.96
N GLU A 8 -11.05 4.58 4.49
CA GLU A 8 -10.75 5.73 3.65
C GLU A 8 -9.45 5.45 2.89
N ILE A 9 -9.41 5.82 1.61
CA ILE A 9 -8.18 5.80 0.82
C ILE A 9 -7.77 7.26 0.74
N TYR A 10 -6.69 7.60 1.43
CA TYR A 10 -6.12 8.94 1.50
C TYR A 10 -4.62 8.84 1.27
N GLU A 11 -4.23 8.91 0.00
CA GLU A 11 -2.86 8.63 -0.45
C GLU A 11 -1.88 9.73 0.00
N GLU A 12 -2.35 10.97 0.13
CA GLU A 12 -1.56 12.11 0.61
C GLU A 12 -1.10 11.95 2.06
N GLY A 13 -1.78 11.11 2.86
CA GLY A 13 -1.39 10.86 4.25
C GLY A 13 0.03 10.31 4.41
N ILE A 14 0.54 9.57 3.42
CA ILE A 14 1.94 9.08 3.46
C ILE A 14 2.94 10.22 3.30
N TYR A 15 2.60 11.22 2.49
CA TYR A 15 3.41 12.42 2.33
C TYR A 15 3.42 13.24 3.62
N ASP A 16 2.26 13.45 4.25
CA ASP A 16 2.16 14.19 5.51
C ASP A 16 3.04 13.58 6.61
N ILE A 17 3.08 12.23 6.71
CA ILE A 17 3.94 11.52 7.66
C ILE A 17 5.42 11.75 7.35
N LEU A 18 5.82 11.63 6.07
CA LEU A 18 7.22 11.79 5.66
C LEU A 18 7.71 13.23 5.83
N ILE A 19 6.86 14.22 5.59
CA ILE A 19 7.15 15.64 5.84
C ILE A 19 7.26 15.91 7.34
N ASN A 20 6.36 15.36 8.15
CA ASN A 20 6.45 15.47 9.60
C ASN A 20 7.77 14.89 10.14
N LEU A 21 8.20 13.71 9.64
CA LEU A 21 9.49 13.13 10.00
C LEU A 21 10.67 14.03 9.61
N ARG A 22 10.60 14.64 8.41
CA ARG A 22 11.60 15.60 7.93
C ARG A 22 11.71 16.82 8.85
N ASP A 23 10.58 17.46 9.13
CA ASP A 23 10.56 18.78 9.76
C ASP A 23 10.65 18.72 11.28
N ASN A 24 10.09 17.68 11.89
CA ASN A 24 9.92 17.61 13.35
C ASN A 24 10.76 16.53 14.04
N TYR A 25 11.35 15.59 13.29
CA TYR A 25 12.11 14.46 13.84
C TYR A 25 13.55 14.39 13.30
N GLY A 26 14.08 15.50 12.79
CA GLY A 26 15.47 15.58 12.33
C GLY A 26 15.74 14.82 11.03
N ASN A 27 14.68 14.53 10.25
CA ASN A 27 14.77 13.86 8.95
C ASN A 27 15.57 12.55 9.00
N ILE A 28 15.29 11.72 10.02
CA ILE A 28 15.96 10.42 10.15
C ILE A 28 15.72 9.54 8.91
N PRO A 29 16.71 8.71 8.51
CA PRO A 29 16.49 7.68 7.51
C PRO A 29 15.30 6.80 7.89
N CYS A 30 14.35 6.65 6.99
CA CYS A 30 13.14 5.86 7.24
C CYS A 30 12.75 5.00 6.03
N TYR A 31 11.88 4.04 6.29
CA TYR A 31 11.33 3.12 5.30
C TYR A 31 9.83 3.03 5.51
N ILE A 32 9.07 2.97 4.42
CA ILE A 32 7.68 2.54 4.49
C ILE A 32 7.71 1.02 4.63
N SER A 33 7.47 0.54 5.84
CA SER A 33 7.55 -0.89 6.15
C SER A 33 6.35 -1.68 5.66
N GLU A 34 5.18 -1.04 5.60
CA GLU A 34 3.94 -1.66 5.13
C GLU A 34 3.07 -0.62 4.42
N ASN A 35 2.68 -0.93 3.19
CA ASN A 35 1.56 -0.30 2.49
C ASN A 35 0.96 -1.33 1.53
N GLY A 36 -0.36 -1.37 1.41
CA GLY A 36 -1.04 -2.34 0.57
C GLY A 36 -2.55 -2.25 0.68
N MET A 37 -3.23 -2.95 -0.22
CA MET A 37 -4.69 -2.99 -0.26
C MET A 37 -5.17 -4.45 -0.35
N GLY A 38 -5.91 -4.86 0.68
CA GLY A 38 -6.61 -6.14 0.68
C GLY A 38 -8.01 -6.02 0.10
N VAL A 39 -8.40 -6.98 -0.74
CA VAL A 39 -9.73 -7.04 -1.37
C VAL A 39 -10.32 -8.43 -1.14
N GLU A 40 -11.58 -8.49 -0.73
CA GLU A 40 -12.29 -9.75 -0.53
C GLU A 40 -12.72 -10.38 -1.88
N ASN A 41 -12.78 -11.72 -1.90
CA ASN A 41 -13.24 -12.52 -3.03
C ASN A 41 -12.47 -12.28 -4.34
N GLU A 42 -11.14 -12.30 -4.30
CA GLU A 42 -10.30 -12.07 -5.49
C GLU A 42 -10.49 -13.11 -6.61
N THR A 43 -11.06 -14.27 -6.30
CA THR A 43 -11.41 -15.28 -7.30
C THR A 43 -12.34 -14.75 -8.39
N ARG A 44 -13.13 -13.71 -8.12
CA ARG A 44 -13.98 -13.04 -9.13
C ARG A 44 -13.19 -12.29 -10.21
N PHE A 45 -11.91 -12.02 -9.97
CA PHE A 45 -11.02 -11.34 -10.89
C PHE A 45 -10.08 -12.30 -11.62
N ILE A 46 -10.23 -13.62 -11.42
CA ILE A 46 -9.51 -14.63 -12.19
C ILE A 46 -10.01 -14.58 -13.64
N ALA A 47 -9.11 -14.27 -14.56
CA ALA A 47 -9.41 -14.31 -15.99
C ALA A 47 -9.30 -15.75 -16.54
N ASP A 48 -9.67 -15.93 -17.80
CA ASP A 48 -9.65 -17.24 -18.48
C ASP A 48 -8.26 -17.89 -18.53
N ASP A 49 -7.19 -17.09 -18.35
CA ASP A 49 -5.79 -17.54 -18.26
C ASP A 49 -5.39 -18.05 -16.86
N GLY A 50 -6.31 -18.01 -15.89
CA GLY A 50 -6.07 -18.44 -14.50
C GLY A 50 -5.37 -17.39 -13.63
N GLN A 51 -5.08 -16.20 -14.15
CA GLN A 51 -4.45 -15.11 -13.38
C GLN A 51 -5.49 -14.14 -12.83
N VAL A 52 -5.24 -13.64 -11.62
CA VAL A 52 -6.06 -12.58 -11.02
C VAL A 52 -5.69 -11.24 -11.68
N LYS A 53 -6.68 -10.50 -12.18
CA LYS A 53 -6.46 -9.14 -12.73
C LYS A 53 -6.71 -8.09 -11.65
N ASP A 54 -5.69 -7.78 -10.87
CA ASP A 54 -5.75 -6.91 -9.69
C ASP A 54 -5.37 -5.44 -9.98
N HIS A 55 -5.90 -4.87 -11.07
CA HIS A 55 -5.60 -3.48 -11.46
C HIS A 55 -5.85 -2.45 -10.34
N TYR A 56 -6.83 -2.70 -9.47
CA TYR A 56 -7.09 -1.87 -8.29
C TYR A 56 -5.88 -1.76 -7.36
N ARG A 57 -5.09 -2.84 -7.21
CA ARG A 57 -3.90 -2.87 -6.35
C ARG A 57 -2.77 -2.11 -7.01
N ILE A 58 -2.60 -2.29 -8.32
CA ILE A 58 -1.64 -1.50 -9.11
C ILE A 58 -1.94 -0.01 -8.97
N ASP A 59 -3.19 0.40 -9.14
CA ASP A 59 -3.60 1.80 -9.05
C ASP A 59 -3.38 2.34 -7.63
N PHE A 60 -3.78 1.59 -6.59
CA PHE A 60 -3.53 1.95 -5.20
C PHE A 60 -2.04 2.21 -4.93
N ILE A 61 -1.16 1.30 -5.34
CA ILE A 61 0.29 1.44 -5.15
C ILE A 61 0.82 2.64 -5.93
N ARG A 62 0.37 2.81 -7.18
CA ARG A 62 0.81 3.92 -8.02
C ARG A 62 0.45 5.26 -7.39
N GLU A 63 -0.77 5.43 -6.89
CA GLU A 63 -1.20 6.68 -6.27
C GLU A 63 -0.43 6.98 -4.99
N HIS A 64 -0.13 5.98 -4.13
CA HIS A 64 0.70 6.19 -2.94
C HIS A 64 2.15 6.52 -3.29
N LEU A 65 2.75 5.81 -4.25
CA LEU A 65 4.14 6.03 -4.66
C LEU A 65 4.37 7.44 -5.24
N LYS A 66 3.36 8.05 -5.88
CA LYS A 66 3.45 9.46 -6.33
C LYS A 66 3.74 10.40 -5.16
N TRP A 67 3.07 10.19 -4.03
CA TRP A 67 3.23 11.00 -2.82
C TRP A 67 4.55 10.74 -2.11
N VAL A 68 4.99 9.47 -2.07
CA VAL A 68 6.34 9.11 -1.58
C VAL A 68 7.41 9.78 -2.43
N HIS A 69 7.30 9.70 -3.76
CA HIS A 69 8.23 10.34 -4.68
C HIS A 69 8.26 11.86 -4.48
N ARG A 70 7.11 12.49 -4.26
CA ARG A 70 7.03 13.92 -3.93
C ARG A 70 7.79 14.23 -2.64
N ALA A 71 7.55 13.49 -1.56
CA ALA A 71 8.23 13.72 -0.28
C ALA A 71 9.76 13.57 -0.41
N ILE A 72 10.23 12.56 -1.15
CA ILE A 72 11.66 12.36 -1.44
C ILE A 72 12.23 13.53 -2.25
N SER A 73 11.48 13.99 -3.27
CA SER A 73 11.87 15.15 -4.10
C SER A 73 11.98 16.45 -3.27
N GLU A 74 11.22 16.53 -2.17
CA GLU A 74 11.24 17.65 -1.22
C GLU A 74 12.20 17.42 -0.02
N GLY A 75 13.07 16.40 -0.10
CA GLY A 75 14.18 16.19 0.84
C GLY A 75 13.91 15.23 1.99
N SER A 76 12.80 14.48 1.99
CA SER A 76 12.61 13.38 2.94
C SER A 76 13.67 12.30 2.78
N GLN A 77 14.24 11.79 3.88
CA GLN A 77 15.17 10.65 3.88
C GLN A 77 14.45 9.28 3.85
N CYS A 78 13.34 9.17 3.12
CA CYS A 78 12.71 7.89 2.85
C CYS A 78 13.58 7.07 1.89
N GLN A 79 14.07 5.91 2.35
CA GLN A 79 15.05 5.09 1.63
C GLN A 79 14.44 3.85 0.96
N GLY A 80 13.19 3.52 1.25
CA GLY A 80 12.56 2.37 0.63
C GLY A 80 11.08 2.23 0.95
N TYR A 81 10.45 1.33 0.21
CA TYR A 81 9.03 1.03 0.25
C TYR A 81 8.84 -0.48 0.18
N HIS A 82 8.19 -1.03 1.20
CA HIS A 82 7.86 -2.45 1.28
C HIS A 82 6.35 -2.62 1.13
N LEU A 83 5.97 -3.34 0.08
CA LEU A 83 4.59 -3.72 -0.15
C LEU A 83 4.19 -4.81 0.85
N TRP A 84 3.07 -4.60 1.54
CA TRP A 84 2.42 -5.67 2.27
C TRP A 84 1.35 -6.28 1.34
N THR A 85 1.46 -7.53 0.88
CA THR A 85 2.42 -8.58 1.26
C THR A 85 3.22 -9.13 0.08
N PHE A 86 4.19 -10.01 0.36
CA PHE A 86 4.92 -10.79 -0.65
C PHE A 86 4.24 -12.11 -1.05
N ILE A 87 3.32 -12.65 -0.23
CA ILE A 87 2.41 -13.78 -0.56
C ILE A 87 1.15 -13.55 0.29
N ASP A 88 -0.01 -14.01 -0.16
CA ASP A 88 -1.21 -13.98 0.68
C ASP A 88 -0.95 -14.71 1.99
N ASN A 89 -1.28 -14.05 3.08
CA ASN A 89 -0.98 -14.54 4.41
C ASN A 89 -2.22 -14.53 5.29
N TRP A 90 -2.06 -15.22 6.43
CA TRP A 90 -3.08 -15.26 7.45
C TRP A 90 -3.10 -13.93 8.20
N SER A 91 -4.17 -13.15 7.99
CA SER A 91 -4.35 -11.80 8.54
C SER A 91 -5.05 -11.83 9.90
N TRP A 92 -4.41 -12.48 10.89
CA TRP A 92 -4.93 -12.59 12.26
C TRP A 92 -6.38 -13.11 12.31
N ASP A 93 -7.27 -12.46 13.04
CA ASP A 93 -8.67 -12.87 13.19
C ASP A 93 -9.42 -12.94 11.84
N GLU A 94 -8.97 -12.22 10.81
CA GLU A 94 -9.57 -12.26 9.47
C GLU A 94 -9.11 -13.45 8.61
N CYS A 95 -8.13 -14.22 9.09
CA CYS A 95 -7.57 -15.37 8.38
C CYS A 95 -7.20 -15.06 6.92
N LEU A 96 -7.60 -15.92 5.97
CA LEU A 96 -7.38 -15.76 4.52
C LEU A 96 -8.55 -15.08 3.80
N GLN A 97 -9.52 -14.53 4.52
CA GLN A 97 -10.73 -13.99 3.88
C GLN A 97 -10.42 -12.80 2.97
N LYS A 98 -9.27 -12.16 3.17
CA LYS A 98 -8.94 -10.87 2.57
C LYS A 98 -7.50 -10.86 2.01
N PRO A 99 -7.26 -11.55 0.88
CA PRO A 99 -5.96 -11.57 0.24
C PRO A 99 -5.47 -10.15 -0.11
N ILE A 100 -4.16 -9.96 0.00
CA ILE A 100 -3.44 -8.67 -0.14
C ILE A 100 -2.33 -8.81 -1.20
N TRP A 101 -2.09 -10.01 -1.71
CA TRP A 101 -0.97 -10.32 -2.59
C TRP A 101 -1.20 -10.05 -4.06
N PHE A 102 -0.08 -9.98 -4.79
CA PHE A 102 0.05 -9.69 -6.20
C PHE A 102 0.21 -10.99 -6.99
N HIS A 103 -0.75 -11.37 -7.84
CA HIS A 103 -0.72 -12.63 -8.61
C HIS A 103 -0.08 -12.48 -9.99
#